data_AF-A0A7V6A6D1-F1
#
_entry.id   AF-A0A7V6A6D1-F1
#
_cell.length_a   1.000
_cell.length_b   1.000
_cell.length_c   1.000
_cell.angle_alpha   90.00
_cell.angle_beta   90.00
_cell.angle_gamma   90.00
#
_symmetry.space_group_name_H-M   'P 1'
#
loop_
_entity.id
_entity.type
_entity.pdbx_description
1 polymer ?
#
loop_
_entity_poly.entity_id
_entity_poly.type
_entity_poly.pdbx_seq_one_letter_code
_entity_poly.pdbx_strand_id
1 'polypeptide(L)'
;MRSKLVTGIVLAVVAVMFVASAAMAAEKMLCVSNQDLKGQETVASCLAKGERFAIVDQYGIVHIMTPEEIALTKAFNPKAFETQAFGIKYQKEAPIVPMPPVGDQLP
;
A
#
# COMPACT_ATOMS: atom_id res chain seq x y z
N MET A 1 44.94 -7.98 0.22
CA MET A 1 43.93 -7.66 1.26
C MET A 1 43.05 -6.45 0.92
N ARG A 2 43.59 -5.36 0.35
CA ARG A 2 42.81 -4.15 0.00
C ARG A 2 41.66 -4.37 -0.99
N SER A 3 41.85 -5.17 -2.04
CA SER A 3 40.81 -5.43 -3.04
C SER A 3 39.61 -6.21 -2.46
N LYS A 4 39.82 -7.22 -1.61
CA LYS A 4 38.73 -7.98 -0.98
C LYS A 4 37.89 -7.14 -0.01
N LEU A 5 38.54 -6.19 0.69
CA LEU A 5 37.86 -5.24 1.58
C LEU A 5 36.99 -4.26 0.79
N VAL A 6 37.52 -3.72 -0.31
CA VAL A 6 36.77 -2.79 -1.18
C VAL A 6 35.58 -3.49 -1.84
N THR A 7 35.75 -4.72 -2.35
CA THR A 7 34.65 -5.50 -2.93
C THR A 7 33.56 -5.80 -1.89
N GLY A 8 33.94 -6.12 -0.64
CA GLY A 8 32.97 -6.32 0.45
C GLY A 8 32.17 -5.06 0.79
N ILE A 9 32.83 -3.89 0.82
CA ILE A 9 32.17 -2.60 1.05
C ILE A 9 31.22 -2.26 -0.11
N VAL A 10 31.64 -2.48 -1.36
CA VAL A 10 30.79 -2.22 -2.53
C VAL A 10 29.55 -3.12 -2.52
N LEU A 11 29.69 -4.41 -2.22
CA LEU A 11 28.55 -5.33 -2.11
C LEU A 11 27.59 -4.91 -0.99
N ALA A 12 28.11 -4.46 0.17
CA ALA A 12 27.29 -3.96 1.25
C ALA A 12 26.51 -2.69 0.86
N VAL A 13 27.16 -1.75 0.16
CA VAL A 13 26.51 -0.53 -0.33
C VAL A 13 25.42 -0.85 -1.37
N VAL A 14 25.68 -1.77 -2.30
CA VAL A 14 24.68 -2.19 -3.29
C VAL A 14 23.48 -2.87 -2.61
N ALA A 15 23.72 -3.72 -1.61
CA ALA A 15 22.64 -4.36 -0.86
C ALA A 15 21.77 -3.33 -0.12
N VAL A 16 22.36 -2.32 0.51
CA VAL A 16 21.62 -1.24 1.19
C VAL A 16 20.82 -0.40 0.20
N MET A 17 21.36 -0.11 -0.97
CA MET A 17 20.66 0.64 -2.02
C MET A 17 19.43 -0.12 -2.55
N PHE A 18 19.52 -1.44 -2.73
CA PHE A 18 18.39 -2.27 -3.16
C PHE A 18 17.25 -2.34 -2.13
N VAL A 19 17.57 -2.33 -0.83
CA VAL A 19 16.55 -2.32 0.23
C VAL A 19 15.86 -0.95 0.33
N ALA A 20 16.57 0.14 0.06
CA ALA A 20 16.00 1.49 0.12
C ALA A 20 15.01 1.78 -1.04
N SER A 21 15.21 1.19 -2.22
CA SER A 21 14.34 1.42 -3.38
C SER A 21 12.92 0.86 -3.25
N ALA A 22 12.70 -0.15 -2.41
CA ALA A 22 11.37 -0.76 -2.24
C ALA A 22 10.36 0.11 -1.47
N ALA A 23 10.82 1.18 -0.81
CA ALA A 23 9.98 2.05 0.01
C ALA A 23 9.32 3.20 -0.76
N MET A 24 9.65 3.40 -2.05
CA MET A 24 9.33 4.62 -2.81
C MET A 24 7.95 4.61 -3.52
N ALA A 25 7.08 3.65 -3.21
CA ALA A 25 5.72 3.55 -3.80
C ALA A 25 4.67 3.19 -2.75
N ALA A 26 4.78 3.79 -1.57
CA ALA A 26 3.90 3.49 -0.44
C ALA A 26 2.59 4.31 -0.52
N GLU A 27 1.59 3.79 -1.21
CA GLU A 27 0.21 4.33 -1.18
C GLU A 27 -0.55 3.74 0.01
N LYS A 28 -1.46 4.51 0.61
CA LYS A 28 -2.27 4.08 1.76
C LYS A 28 -3.75 4.18 1.45
N MET A 29 -4.53 3.16 1.80
CA MET A 29 -5.99 3.19 1.63
C MET A 29 -6.67 3.53 2.96
N LEU A 30 -7.53 4.55 2.96
CA LEU A 30 -8.23 5.08 4.12
C LEU A 30 -9.74 4.99 3.93
N CYS A 31 -10.46 4.64 4.99
CA CYS A 31 -11.90 4.80 5.06
C CYS A 31 -12.25 6.27 5.35
N VAL A 32 -12.98 6.89 4.44
CA VAL A 32 -13.43 8.28 4.54
C VAL A 32 -14.68 8.38 5.43
N SER A 33 -15.53 7.35 5.41
CA SER A 33 -16.81 7.36 6.12
C SER A 33 -16.66 7.20 7.64
N ASN A 34 -15.58 6.57 8.13
CA ASN A 34 -15.40 6.29 9.55
C ASN A 34 -13.99 6.70 10.02
N GLN A 35 -13.90 7.86 10.69
CA GLN A 35 -12.62 8.44 11.10
C GLN A 35 -11.97 7.72 12.29
N ASP A 36 -12.74 7.02 13.12
CA ASP A 36 -12.24 6.33 14.33
C ASP A 36 -11.90 4.84 14.07
N LEU A 37 -12.00 4.38 12.83
CA LEU A 37 -11.67 3.00 12.47
C LEU A 37 -10.16 2.77 12.54
N LYS A 38 -9.73 1.78 13.33
CA LYS A 38 -8.30 1.47 13.56
C LYS A 38 -7.99 -0.01 13.30
N GLY A 39 -8.27 -0.49 12.08
CA GLY A 39 -7.90 -1.84 11.63
C GLY A 39 -8.72 -2.99 12.23
N GLN A 40 -9.88 -2.69 12.83
CA GLN A 40 -10.79 -3.69 13.39
C GLN A 40 -11.50 -4.52 12.30
N GLU A 41 -11.63 -3.95 11.10
CA GLU A 41 -12.27 -4.56 9.95
C GLU A 41 -11.36 -4.47 8.73
N THR A 42 -11.64 -5.27 7.71
CA THR A 42 -10.97 -5.17 6.41
C THR A 42 -11.66 -4.13 5.52
N VAL A 43 -10.93 -3.61 4.54
CA VAL A 43 -11.49 -2.71 3.52
C VAL A 43 -12.70 -3.36 2.82
N ALA A 44 -12.63 -4.66 2.53
CA ALA A 44 -13.75 -5.40 1.94
C ALA A 44 -15.02 -5.41 2.82
N SER A 45 -14.88 -5.58 4.14
CA SER A 45 -16.01 -5.55 5.09
C SER A 45 -16.69 -4.18 5.09
N CYS A 46 -15.89 -3.13 5.17
CA CYS A 46 -16.36 -1.74 5.13
C CYS A 46 -17.03 -1.37 3.80
N LEU A 47 -16.49 -1.84 2.66
CA LEU A 47 -17.12 -1.65 1.36
C LEU A 47 -18.49 -2.32 1.28
N ALA A 48 -18.64 -3.53 1.85
CA ALA A 48 -19.93 -4.21 1.91
C ALA A 48 -20.97 -3.44 2.74
N LYS A 49 -20.52 -2.59 3.67
CA LYS A 49 -21.36 -1.67 4.46
C LYS A 49 -21.68 -0.35 3.74
N GLY A 50 -21.16 -0.15 2.52
CA GLY A 50 -21.36 1.07 1.74
C GLY A 50 -20.42 2.22 2.11
N GLU A 51 -19.29 1.94 2.78
CA GLU A 51 -18.32 2.97 3.14
C GLU A 51 -17.50 3.44 1.93
N ARG A 52 -17.06 4.70 1.97
CA ARG A 52 -16.22 5.32 0.93
C ARG A 52 -14.75 5.22 1.31
N PHE A 53 -13.91 4.95 0.32
CA PHE A 53 -12.46 4.83 0.49
C PHE A 53 -11.70 5.88 -0.30
N ALA A 54 -10.55 6.26 0.23
CA ALA A 54 -9.59 7.11 -0.46
C ALA A 54 -8.21 6.49 -0.44
N ILE A 55 -7.48 6.67 -1.52
CA ILE A 55 -6.05 6.38 -1.59
C ILE A 55 -5.34 7.70 -1.26
N VAL A 56 -4.34 7.62 -0.40
CA VAL A 56 -3.40 8.71 -0.16
C VAL A 56 -2.06 8.31 -0.72
N ASP A 57 -1.57 9.11 -1.65
CA ASP A 57 -0.27 8.90 -2.25
C ASP A 57 0.87 9.34 -1.31
N GLN A 58 2.10 9.11 -1.77
CA GLN A 58 3.33 9.48 -1.06
C GLN A 58 3.51 11.00 -0.85
N TYR A 59 2.79 11.85 -1.60
CA TYR A 59 2.82 13.30 -1.48
C TYR A 59 1.70 13.83 -0.57
N GLY A 60 0.83 12.96 -0.07
CA GLY A 60 -0.32 13.34 0.76
C GLY A 60 -1.55 13.78 -0.03
N ILE A 61 -1.59 13.52 -1.34
CA ILE A 61 -2.75 13.82 -2.18
C ILE A 61 -3.78 12.71 -1.97
N VAL A 62 -5.03 13.12 -1.75
CA VAL A 62 -6.14 12.22 -1.44
C VAL A 62 -7.00 12.04 -2.68
N HIS A 63 -7.15 10.78 -3.13
CA HIS A 63 -8.06 10.40 -4.22
C HIS A 63 -9.17 9.50 -3.69
N ILE A 64 -10.42 9.95 -3.77
CA ILE A 64 -11.57 9.15 -3.35
C ILE A 64 -11.94 8.20 -4.48
N MET A 65 -11.96 6.90 -4.19
CA MET A 65 -12.30 5.90 -5.20
C MET A 65 -13.80 5.89 -5.51
N THR A 66 -14.11 5.94 -6.80
CA THR A 66 -15.44 5.68 -7.35
C THR A 66 -15.78 4.19 -7.29
N PRO A 67 -17.07 3.81 -7.38
CA PRO A 67 -17.47 2.40 -7.46
C PRO A 67 -16.82 1.66 -8.63
N GLU A 68 -16.66 2.30 -9.79
CA GLU A 68 -15.98 1.72 -10.95
C GLU A 68 -14.51 1.43 -10.67
N GLU A 69 -13.80 2.39 -10.06
CA GLU A 69 -12.40 2.20 -9.64
C GLU A 69 -12.27 1.09 -8.62
N ILE A 70 -13.19 0.99 -7.64
CA ILE A 70 -13.19 -0.09 -6.65
C ILE A 70 -13.35 -1.45 -7.35
N ALA A 71 -14.28 -1.56 -8.29
CA ALA A 71 -14.51 -2.80 -9.02
C ALA A 71 -13.29 -3.20 -9.85
N LEU A 72 -12.67 -2.25 -10.55
CA LEU A 72 -11.44 -2.47 -11.32
C LEU A 72 -10.29 -2.86 -10.40
N THR A 73 -10.00 -2.08 -9.36
CA THR A 73 -8.93 -2.41 -8.42
C THR A 73 -9.15 -3.77 -7.76
N LYS A 74 -10.39 -4.19 -7.50
CA LYS A 74 -10.66 -5.52 -6.94
C LYS A 74 -10.33 -6.65 -7.92
N ALA A 75 -10.57 -6.44 -9.20
CA ALA A 75 -10.18 -7.39 -10.25
C ALA A 75 -8.66 -7.47 -10.44
N PHE A 76 -7.98 -6.32 -10.39
CA PHE A 76 -6.52 -6.22 -10.61
C PHE A 76 -5.69 -6.52 -9.35
N ASN A 77 -6.19 -6.20 -8.16
CA ASN A 77 -5.49 -6.28 -6.89
C ASN A 77 -6.45 -6.59 -5.72
N PRO A 78 -7.00 -7.81 -5.67
CA PRO A 78 -7.94 -8.19 -4.61
C PRO A 78 -7.33 -8.09 -3.20
N LYS A 79 -6.01 -8.29 -3.07
CA LYS A 79 -5.28 -8.21 -1.81
C LYS A 79 -5.32 -6.83 -1.16
N ALA A 80 -5.48 -5.76 -1.95
CA ALA A 80 -5.68 -4.42 -1.40
C ALA A 80 -6.90 -4.37 -0.46
N PHE A 81 -7.96 -5.12 -0.77
CA PHE A 81 -9.21 -5.11 -0.03
C PHE A 81 -9.22 -6.04 1.19
N GLU A 82 -8.25 -6.95 1.28
CA GLU A 82 -8.03 -7.82 2.43
C GLU A 82 -7.27 -7.11 3.56
N THR A 83 -6.69 -5.94 3.26
CA THR A 83 -6.00 -5.14 4.28
C THR A 83 -6.96 -4.56 5.30
N GLN A 84 -6.42 -4.29 6.49
CA GLN A 84 -7.14 -3.62 7.56
C GLN A 84 -7.51 -2.20 7.14
N ALA A 85 -8.76 -1.83 7.39
CA ALA A 85 -9.29 -0.51 7.10
C ALA A 85 -8.98 0.46 8.24
N PHE A 86 -8.47 1.64 7.89
CA PHE A 86 -8.15 2.70 8.84
C PHE A 86 -8.85 3.99 8.44
N GLY A 87 -9.37 4.72 9.43
CA GLY A 87 -9.90 6.06 9.25
C GLY A 87 -8.79 7.09 9.09
N ILE A 88 -9.17 8.28 8.63
CA ILE A 88 -8.25 9.41 8.38
C ILE A 88 -7.40 9.73 9.61
N LYS A 89 -7.97 9.66 10.82
CA LYS A 89 -7.27 9.92 12.09
C LYS A 89 -6.06 9.02 12.32
N TYR A 90 -6.09 7.81 11.77
CA TYR A 90 -5.06 6.80 11.93
C TYR A 90 -4.25 6.57 10.66
N GLN A 91 -4.24 7.52 9.71
CA GLN A 91 -3.48 7.44 8.45
C GLN A 91 -2.01 7.03 8.65
N LYS A 92 -1.37 7.50 9.72
CA LYS A 92 0.03 7.15 10.02
C LYS A 92 0.21 5.67 10.28
N GLU A 93 -0.79 5.04 10.87
CA GLU A 93 -0.83 3.61 11.24
C GLU A 93 -1.42 2.74 10.13
N ALA A 94 -2.07 3.34 9.14
CA ALA A 94 -2.66 2.63 8.01
C ALA A 94 -1.60 1.85 7.21
N PRO A 95 -1.90 0.59 6.84
CA PRO A 95 -0.97 -0.24 6.09
C PRO A 95 -0.77 0.32 4.69
N ILE A 96 0.40 0.02 4.14
CA ILE A 96 0.70 0.29 2.74
C ILE A 96 -0.10 -0.68 1.88
N VAL A 97 -0.71 -0.17 0.81
CA VAL A 97 -1.46 -0.97 -0.15
C VAL A 97 -0.49 -1.97 -0.81
N PRO A 98 -0.77 -3.28 -0.77
CA PRO A 98 0.03 -4.27 -1.46
C PRO A 98 0.12 -3.95 -2.94
N MET A 99 1.32 -4.07 -3.52
CA MET A 99 1.46 -3.94 -4.96
C MET A 99 0.65 -5.04 -5.67
N PRO A 100 0.00 -4.73 -6.81
CA PRO A 100 -0.63 -5.75 -7.62
C PRO A 100 0.42 -6.78 -8.08
N PRO A 101 0.01 -8.03 -8.35
CA PRO A 101 0.91 -9.01 -8.96
C PRO A 101 1.44 -8.48 -10.30
N VAL A 102 2.76 -8.44 -10.46
CA VAL A 102 3.42 -7.95 -11.68
C VAL A 102 3.66 -9.13 -12.63
N GLY A 103 2.97 -9.15 -13.77
CA GLY A 103 3.22 -10.07 -14.89
C GLY A 103 2.73 -11.52 -14.68
N ASP A 104 2.12 -12.09 -15.72
CA ASP A 104 1.62 -13.47 -15.88
C ASP A 104 0.46 -13.96 -14.99
N GLN A 105 -0.01 -13.17 -14.00
CA GLN A 105 -1.13 -13.54 -13.11
C GLN A 105 -2.37 -12.64 -13.20
N LEU A 106 -2.46 -11.81 -14.23
CA LEU A 106 -3.71 -11.13 -14.56
C LEU A 106 -4.65 -12.15 -15.21
N PRO A 107 -5.89 -12.33 -14.72
CA PRO A 107 -6.87 -13.21 -15.35
C PRO A 107 -7.21 -12.75 -16.78
#